data_AF-A0A2T4T7N2-F1
#
_entry.id   AF-A0A2T4T7N2-F1
#
_cell.length_a   1.000
_cell.length_b   1.000
_cell.length_c   1.000
_cell.angle_alpha   90.00
_cell.angle_beta   90.00
_cell.angle_gamma   90.00
#
_symmetry.space_group_name_H-M   'P 1'
#
loop_
_entity.id
_entity.type
_entity.pdbx_description
1 polymer ?
#
loop_
_entity_poly.entity_id
_entity_poly.type
_entity_poly.pdbx_seq_one_letter_code
_entity_poly.pdbx_strand_id
1 'polypeptide(L)'
;MIKMFVMETCPYCEYVEKQVVGNNDFQVIDISKHVRNLKQFLDLRDSHPAFDEAKKMGDVGIPCYVLEDGTVTLSSADAGLEPMPDGPACSIDGTGC
;
A
#
# COMPACT_ATOMS: atom_id res chain seq x y z
N MET A 1 -11.25 -11.48 -2.07
CA MET A 1 -10.80 -10.56 -1.01
C MET A 1 -9.47 -9.95 -1.42
N ILE A 2 -9.45 -8.64 -1.57
CA ILE A 2 -8.27 -7.82 -1.89
C ILE A 2 -7.42 -7.71 -0.63
N LYS A 3 -6.10 -8.01 -0.72
CA LYS A 3 -5.17 -7.74 0.38
C LYS A 3 -4.60 -6.34 0.23
N MET A 4 -4.64 -5.57 1.30
CA MET A 4 -4.20 -4.18 1.32
C MET A 4 -3.13 -4.02 2.39
N PHE A 5 -1.88 -3.85 1.97
CA PHE A 5 -0.74 -3.62 2.88
C PHE A 5 -0.59 -2.12 3.16
N VAL A 6 -0.53 -1.77 4.44
CA VAL A 6 -0.59 -0.39 4.94
C VAL A 6 0.28 -0.18 6.16
N MET A 7 0.42 1.07 6.58
CA MET A 7 1.05 1.45 7.86
C MET A 7 0.37 2.69 8.44
N GLU A 8 0.09 2.66 9.75
CA GLU A 8 -0.62 3.73 10.48
C GLU A 8 0.07 5.10 10.38
N THR A 9 1.39 5.17 10.18
CA THR A 9 2.14 6.43 10.06
C THR A 9 2.27 6.96 8.62
N CYS A 10 1.51 6.41 7.67
CA CYS A 10 1.49 6.85 6.28
C CYS A 10 0.16 7.58 5.99
N PRO A 11 0.18 8.90 5.70
CA PRO A 11 -1.03 9.69 5.40
C PRO A 11 -1.86 9.12 4.25
N TYR A 12 -1.21 8.59 3.21
CA TYR A 12 -1.93 7.95 2.11
C TYR A 12 -2.64 6.68 2.58
N CYS A 13 -1.96 5.81 3.34
CA CYS A 13 -2.59 4.62 3.94
C CYS A 13 -3.80 4.99 4.80
N GLU A 14 -3.67 5.97 5.70
CA GLU A 14 -4.79 6.44 6.52
C GLU A 14 -5.97 6.96 5.68
N TYR A 15 -5.68 7.63 4.57
CA TYR A 15 -6.71 8.15 3.67
C TYR A 15 -7.52 7.01 3.02
N VAL A 16 -6.84 6.00 2.47
CA VAL A 16 -7.51 4.88 1.78
C VAL A 16 -8.14 3.88 2.75
N GLU A 17 -7.57 3.66 3.93
CA GLU A 17 -8.14 2.75 4.95
C GLU A 17 -9.55 3.20 5.38
N LYS A 18 -9.80 4.51 5.48
CA LYS A 18 -11.12 5.06 5.82
C LYS A 18 -12.22 4.66 4.84
N GLN A 19 -11.86 4.39 3.58
CA GLN A 19 -12.81 4.01 2.52
C GLN A 19 -13.25 2.54 2.62
N VAL A 20 -12.49 1.69 3.31
CA VAL A 20 -12.72 0.24 3.39
C VAL A 20 -13.15 -0.24 4.77
N VAL A 21 -13.42 0.68 5.71
CA VAL A 21 -13.93 0.33 7.05
C VAL A 21 -15.26 -0.42 6.93
N GLY A 22 -15.28 -1.66 7.45
CA GLY A 22 -16.45 -2.52 7.39
C GLY A 22 -16.70 -3.18 6.03
N ASN A 23 -15.80 -2.98 5.05
CA ASN A 23 -15.87 -3.67 3.77
C ASN A 23 -15.16 -5.03 3.86
N ASN A 24 -15.93 -6.12 3.78
CA ASN A 24 -15.41 -7.49 3.85
C ASN A 24 -14.67 -7.93 2.58
N ASP A 25 -14.70 -7.13 1.51
CA ASP A 25 -13.91 -7.41 0.31
C ASP A 25 -12.43 -7.09 0.51
N PHE A 26 -12.07 -6.32 1.56
CA PHE A 26 -10.70 -5.94 1.88
C PHE A 26 -10.18 -6.64 3.14
N GLN A 27 -8.96 -7.19 3.02
CA GLN A 27 -8.13 -7.59 4.14
C GLN A 27 -7.04 -6.53 4.35
N VAL A 28 -7.25 -5.65 5.33
CA VAL A 28 -6.25 -4.65 5.72
C VAL A 28 -5.15 -5.29 6.56
N ILE A 29 -3.91 -5.17 6.11
CA ILE A 29 -2.71 -5.77 6.71
C ILE A 29 -1.75 -4.64 7.06
N ASP A 30 -1.76 -4.22 8.33
CA ASP A 30 -0.79 -3.25 8.84
C ASP A 30 0.57 -3.92 9.04
N ILE A 31 1.56 -3.47 8.26
CA ILE A 31 2.91 -4.03 8.24
C ILE A 31 3.70 -3.67 9.51
N SER A 32 3.28 -2.64 10.26
CA SER A 32 3.94 -2.23 11.51
C SER A 32 3.52 -3.08 12.71
N LYS A 33 2.34 -3.72 12.67
CA LYS A 33 1.77 -4.43 13.83
C LYS A 33 2.44 -5.75 14.16
N HIS A 34 3.07 -6.42 13.19
CA HIS A 34 3.73 -7.70 13.43
C HIS A 34 4.78 -8.04 12.37
N VAL A 35 5.92 -8.64 12.78
CA VAL A 35 7.02 -9.01 11.86
C VAL A 35 6.60 -9.97 10.74
N ARG A 36 5.56 -10.78 10.96
CA ARG A 36 4.99 -11.64 9.89
C ARG A 36 4.34 -10.82 8.78
N ASN A 37 3.64 -9.74 9.11
CA ASN A 37 3.02 -8.85 8.13
C ASN A 37 4.10 -8.12 7.33
N LEU A 38 5.11 -7.59 8.04
CA LEU A 38 6.27 -6.99 7.41
C LEU A 38 6.99 -7.98 6.48
N LYS A 39 7.23 -9.22 6.94
CA LYS A 39 7.89 -10.25 6.12
C LYS A 39 7.08 -10.59 4.88
N GLN A 40 5.76 -10.73 5.01
CA GLN A 40 4.87 -10.97 3.87
C GLN A 40 4.93 -9.83 2.85
N PHE A 41 4.94 -8.58 3.32
CA PHE A 41 5.08 -7.42 2.46
C PHE A 41 6.45 -7.36 1.77
N LEU A 42 7.54 -7.56 2.51
CA LEU A 42 8.90 -7.56 1.96
C LEU A 42 9.09 -8.66 0.90
N ASP A 43 8.55 -9.86 1.13
CA ASP A 43 8.60 -10.95 0.14
C ASP A 43 7.93 -10.55 -1.18
N LEU A 44 6.80 -9.84 -1.10
CA LEU A 44 6.10 -9.33 -2.28
C LEU A 44 6.86 -8.17 -2.94
N ARG A 45 7.27 -7.16 -2.15
CA ARG A 45 7.97 -5.95 -2.60
C ARG A 45 9.28 -6.26 -3.31
N ASP A 46 10.06 -7.18 -2.75
CA ASP A 46 11.40 -7.46 -3.23
C ASP A 46 11.37 -8.32 -4.52
N SER A 47 10.29 -9.07 -4.76
CA SER A 47 10.17 -10.00 -5.88
C SER A 47 9.26 -9.56 -7.02
N HIS A 48 8.26 -8.69 -6.77
CA HIS A 48 7.25 -8.35 -7.76
C HIS A 48 7.60 -7.08 -8.57
N PRO A 49 7.48 -7.07 -9.91
CA PRO A 49 7.88 -5.94 -10.76
C PRO A 49 7.06 -4.66 -10.56
N ALA A 50 5.86 -4.76 -9.98
CA ALA A 50 5.04 -3.58 -9.63
C ALA A 50 5.77 -2.59 -8.70
N PHE A 51 6.79 -3.05 -7.98
CA PHE A 51 7.59 -2.23 -7.07
C PHE A 51 8.86 -1.67 -7.68
N ASP A 52 9.19 -1.98 -8.94
CA ASP A 52 10.49 -1.61 -9.51
C ASP A 52 10.68 -0.09 -9.57
N GLU A 53 9.65 0.66 -9.96
CA GLU A 53 9.71 2.13 -9.95
C GLU A 53 9.73 2.70 -8.53
N ALA A 54 8.89 2.20 -7.62
CA ALA A 54 8.90 2.61 -6.21
C ALA A 54 10.29 2.40 -5.57
N LYS A 55 10.91 1.23 -5.77
CA LYS A 55 12.26 0.93 -5.30
C LYS A 55 13.32 1.85 -5.91
N LYS A 56 13.22 2.16 -7.20
CA LYS A 56 14.15 3.11 -7.87
C LYS A 56 14.08 4.50 -7.25
N MET A 57 12.90 4.94 -6.83
CA MET A 57 12.68 6.24 -6.18
C MET A 57 12.96 6.21 -4.67
N GLY A 58 13.32 5.05 -4.10
CA GLY A 58 13.55 4.89 -2.66
C GLY A 58 12.27 4.83 -1.83
N ASP A 59 11.11 4.66 -2.47
CA ASP A 59 9.80 4.55 -1.82
C ASP A 59 9.62 3.18 -1.13
N VAL A 60 8.87 3.18 -0.04
CA VAL A 60 8.40 1.98 0.66
C VAL A 60 7.44 1.18 -0.23
N GLY A 61 6.59 1.85 -1.03
CA GLY A 61 5.61 1.19 -1.90
C GLY A 61 4.34 0.74 -1.15
N ILE A 62 3.84 1.60 -0.25
CA ILE A 62 2.54 1.44 0.41
C ILE A 62 1.68 2.69 0.19
N PRO A 63 0.33 2.57 0.10
CA PRO A 63 -0.44 1.34 0.15
C PRO A 63 -0.18 0.42 -1.06
N CYS A 64 -0.23 -0.89 -0.83
CA CYS A 64 -0.10 -1.90 -1.88
C CYS A 64 -1.33 -2.80 -1.87
N TYR A 65 -1.83 -3.16 -3.05
CA TYR A 65 -3.02 -3.98 -3.24
C TYR A 65 -2.68 -5.26 -3.99
N VAL A 66 -3.14 -6.39 -3.48
CA VAL A 66 -3.20 -7.66 -4.20
C VAL A 66 -4.66 -7.95 -4.48
N LEU A 67 -5.06 -7.78 -5.73
CA LEU A 67 -6.43 -7.96 -6.20
C LEU A 67 -6.82 -9.45 -6.19
N GLU A 68 -8.10 -9.74 -6.37
CA GLU A 68 -8.63 -11.11 -6.27
C GLU A 68 -8.06 -12.07 -7.34
N ASP A 69 -7.69 -11.53 -8.50
CA ASP A 69 -7.07 -12.27 -9.60
C ASP A 69 -5.54 -12.46 -9.43
N GLY A 70 -4.97 -11.94 -8.34
CA GLY A 70 -3.55 -11.98 -8.05
C GLY A 70 -2.75 -10.80 -8.61
N THR A 71 -3.40 -9.86 -9.32
CA THR A 71 -2.75 -8.63 -9.78
C THR A 71 -2.24 -7.81 -8.59
N VAL A 72 -1.00 -7.33 -8.68
CA VAL A 72 -0.39 -6.46 -7.65
C VAL A 72 -0.26 -5.05 -8.20
N THR A 73 -0.78 -4.07 -7.46
CA THR A 73 -0.77 -2.65 -7.85
C THR A 73 -0.53 -1.75 -6.64
N LEU A 74 0.06 -0.58 -6.89
CA LEU A 74 0.24 0.51 -5.91
C LEU A 74 -0.78 1.64 -6.14
N SER A 75 -1.66 1.50 -7.14
CA SER A 75 -2.74 2.44 -7.45
C SER A 75 -3.98 2.07 -6.65
N SER A 76 -4.47 2.98 -5.81
CA SER A 76 -5.74 2.78 -5.11
C SER A 76 -6.94 2.75 -6.06
N ALA A 77 -6.86 3.45 -7.20
CA ALA A 77 -7.91 3.46 -8.21
C ALA A 77 -8.12 2.06 -8.83
N ASP A 78 -7.05 1.29 -9.01
CA ASP A 78 -7.13 -0.09 -9.53
C ASP A 78 -7.82 -1.03 -8.55
N ALA A 79 -7.80 -0.70 -7.25
CA ALA A 79 -8.54 -1.39 -6.20
C ALA A 79 -9.98 -0.84 -6.00
N GLY A 80 -10.42 0.11 -6.85
CA GLY A 80 -11.74 0.74 -6.74
C GLY A 80 -11.85 1.77 -5.61
N LEU A 81 -10.73 2.32 -5.15
CA LEU A 81 -10.67 3.33 -4.10
C LEU A 81 -10.24 4.68 -4.67
N GLU A 82 -10.77 5.77 -4.11
CA GLU A 82 -10.40 7.12 -4.49
C GLU A 82 -8.91 7.37 -4.15
N PRO A 83 -8.08 7.85 -5.12
CA PRO A 83 -6.72 8.28 -4.86
C PRO A 83 -6.66 9.45 -3.88
N MET A 84 -5.61 9.51 -3.07
CA MET A 84 -5.39 10.69 -2.25
C MET A 84 -5.05 11.88 -3.16
N PRO A 85 -5.73 13.03 -3.02
CA PRO A 85 -5.32 14.25 -3.70
C PRO A 85 -3.94 14.69 -3.22
N ASP A 86 -3.32 15.65 -3.93
CA ASP A 86 -2.02 16.22 -3.53
C ASP A 86 -1.99 16.54 -2.03
N GLY A 87 -1.00 15.99 -1.33
CA GLY A 87 -1.00 15.95 0.13
C GLY A 87 0.38 15.64 0.73
N PRO A 88 0.46 15.46 2.05
CA PRO A 88 1.72 15.23 2.75
C PRO A 88 2.39 13.93 2.29
N ALA A 89 3.71 13.99 2.11
CA ALA A 89 4.59 12.89 1.74
C ALA A 89 5.34 12.33 2.95
N CYS A 90 5.64 11.04 2.92
CA CYS A 90 6.49 10.32 3.88
C CYS A 90 7.92 10.11 3.40
N SER A 91 8.26 10.60 2.21
CA SER A 91 9.61 10.49 1.67
C SER A 91 10.65 11.24 2.51
N ILE A 92 11.86 10.68 2.54
CA ILE A 92 12.98 11.21 3.33
C ILE A 92 13.50 12.54 2.76
N ASP A 93 13.40 12.72 1.44
CA ASP A 93 13.84 13.93 0.73
C ASP A 93 12.71 14.95 0.48
N GLY A 94 11.47 14.63 0.90
CA GLY A 94 10.30 15.48 0.71
C GLY A 94 9.73 15.48 -0.70
N THR A 95 10.15 14.56 -1.58
CA THR A 95 9.59 14.39 -2.94
C THR A 95 8.63 13.21 -3.03
N GLY A 96 7.62 13.25 -3.91
CA GLY A 96 6.70 12.12 -4.09
C GLY A 96 5.70 11.95 -2.93
N CYS A 97 5.15 10.74 -2.78
CA CYS A 97 4.36 10.30 -1.62
C CYS A 97 5.27 9.56 -0.64
#